data_AF-A0A7K7K7I7-F1
#
_entry.id   AF-A0A7K7K7I7-F1
#
_cell.length_a   1.000
_cell.length_b   1.000
_cell.length_c   1.000
_cell.angle_alpha   90.00
_cell.angle_beta   90.00
_cell.angle_gamma   90.00
#
_symmetry.space_group_name_H-M   'P 1'
#
loop_
_entity.id
_entity.type
_entity.pdbx_description
1 polymer ?
#
loop_
_entity_poly.entity_id
_entity_poly.type
_entity_poly.pdbx_seq_one_letter_code
_entity_poly.pdbx_strand_id
1 'polypeptide(L)'
;IPTQVSELVQFLLVKDQKKIPIKRADMLKNVIREYRNAYAEIVRRADRILQEVFGLQLVEIDTKRHIYILINNLPHAEGQHLCRGKEKEEMGLLLVILSFIFMKGNSVKDSEFSPKPPSLYPHFPFSLTPHFPGALWEFLHLLRVYPGKQHSVFGDVRKLVTEEFVRQKYLETTPIPLTDPPEFKFQWGPRAEKETSKKDVLNFVAKMQGKDPAFWASQYSEAEANQ
;
A
#
# COMPACT_ATOMS: atom_id res chain seq x y z
N ILE A 1 24.37 -15.46 19.89
CA ILE A 1 23.41 -15.94 18.87
C ILE A 1 21.96 -15.89 19.39
N PRO A 2 21.56 -16.54 20.50
CA PRO A 2 20.16 -16.47 20.98
C PRO A 2 19.69 -15.04 21.33
N THR A 3 20.57 -14.22 21.91
CA THR A 3 20.30 -12.81 22.22
C THR A 3 20.02 -12.00 20.95
N GLN A 4 20.86 -12.12 19.93
CA GLN A 4 20.75 -11.40 18.65
C GLN A 4 19.50 -11.80 17.87
N VAL A 5 19.07 -13.06 17.98
CA VAL A 5 17.80 -13.52 17.40
C VAL A 5 16.63 -12.81 18.08
N SER A 6 16.60 -12.75 19.40
CA SER A 6 15.52 -12.10 20.17
C SER A 6 15.48 -10.58 19.92
N GLU A 7 16.65 -9.93 19.93
CA GLU A 7 16.77 -8.51 19.59
C GLU A 7 16.34 -8.22 18.15
N LEU A 8 16.65 -9.11 17.20
CA LEU A 8 16.22 -8.95 15.82
C LEU A 8 14.70 -9.06 15.71
N VAL A 9 14.07 -10.03 16.37
CA VAL A 9 12.60 -10.15 16.41
C VAL A 9 11.98 -8.86 16.95
N GLN A 10 12.46 -8.35 18.09
CA GLN A 10 11.95 -7.10 18.67
C GLN A 10 12.14 -5.91 17.71
N PHE A 11 13.32 -5.79 17.11
CA PHE A 11 13.61 -4.75 16.13
C PHE A 11 12.64 -4.79 14.94
N LEU A 12 12.38 -5.98 14.39
CA LEU A 12 11.48 -6.18 13.25
C LEU A 12 10.04 -5.81 13.60
N LEU A 13 9.54 -6.23 14.77
CA LEU A 13 8.19 -5.89 15.24
C LEU A 13 8.01 -4.38 15.42
N VAL A 14 9.00 -3.68 15.98
CA VAL A 14 8.95 -2.21 16.14
C VAL A 14 8.93 -1.50 14.78
N LYS A 15 9.64 -2.04 13.77
CA LYS A 15 9.62 -1.47 12.41
C LYS A 15 8.28 -1.68 11.73
N ASP A 16 7.65 -2.83 11.92
CA ASP A 16 6.35 -3.15 11.31
C ASP A 16 5.21 -2.32 11.89
N GLN A 17 5.23 -1.99 13.20
CA GLN A 17 4.26 -1.06 13.80
C GLN A 17 4.16 0.26 13.04
N LYS A 18 5.28 0.77 12.51
CA LYS A 18 5.30 2.02 11.73
C LYS A 18 5.24 1.79 10.22
N LYS A 19 5.03 0.54 9.79
CA LYS A 19 5.10 0.08 8.39
C LYS A 19 6.37 0.54 7.68
N ILE A 20 7.48 0.64 8.40
CA ILE A 20 8.77 1.07 7.85
C ILE A 20 9.44 -0.13 7.17
N PRO A 21 9.85 -0.02 5.88
CA PRO A 21 10.64 -1.07 5.24
C PRO A 21 11.98 -1.27 5.95
N ILE A 22 12.36 -2.52 6.15
CA ILE A 22 13.54 -2.94 6.89
C ILE A 22 14.70 -3.15 5.91
N LYS A 23 15.82 -2.44 6.07
CA LYS A 23 17.01 -2.66 5.23
C LYS A 23 17.97 -3.66 5.89
N ARG A 24 18.60 -4.52 5.08
CA ARG A 24 19.69 -5.40 5.54
C ARG A 24 20.80 -4.63 6.27
N ALA A 25 21.19 -3.47 5.74
CA ALA A 25 22.19 -2.61 6.35
C ALA A 25 21.80 -2.18 7.79
N ASP A 26 20.51 -1.94 8.04
CA ASP A 26 20.02 -1.54 9.36
C ASP A 26 20.02 -2.71 10.34
N MET A 27 19.65 -3.93 9.88
CA MET A 27 19.75 -5.15 10.69
C MET A 27 21.20 -5.44 11.08
N LEU A 28 22.12 -5.28 10.12
CA LEU A 28 23.55 -5.46 10.33
C LEU A 28 24.13 -4.43 11.30
N LYS A 29 23.77 -3.15 11.14
CA LYS A 29 24.31 -2.06 11.94
C LYS A 29 23.78 -2.05 13.37
N ASN A 30 22.47 -2.22 13.54
CA ASN A 30 21.82 -1.93 14.82
C ASN A 30 21.72 -3.17 15.74
N VAL A 31 21.61 -4.37 15.15
CA VAL A 31 21.35 -5.61 15.89
C VAL A 31 22.51 -6.60 15.77
N ILE A 32 22.87 -7.00 14.54
CA ILE A 32 23.80 -8.12 14.31
C ILE A 32 25.26 -7.72 14.60
N ARG A 33 25.65 -6.49 14.26
CA ARG A 33 26.93 -5.84 14.60
C ARG A 33 28.16 -6.69 14.23
N GLU A 34 28.84 -7.28 15.22
CA GLU A 34 30.02 -8.14 15.06
C GLU A 34 29.67 -9.56 14.55
N TYR A 35 28.43 -10.01 14.67
CA TYR A 35 28.00 -11.36 14.27
C TYR A 35 27.64 -11.49 12.78
N ARG A 36 28.31 -10.72 11.90
CA ARG A 36 27.97 -10.64 10.46
C ARG A 36 28.03 -11.99 9.76
N ASN A 37 28.99 -12.84 10.14
CA ASN A 37 29.16 -14.17 9.57
C ASN A 37 27.98 -15.11 9.89
N ALA A 38 27.26 -14.84 10.98
CA ALA A 38 26.07 -15.59 11.39
C ALA A 38 24.77 -14.93 10.91
N TYR A 39 24.82 -13.91 10.04
CA TYR A 39 23.65 -13.16 9.56
C TYR A 39 22.51 -14.08 9.10
N ALA A 40 22.82 -15.01 8.20
CA ALA A 40 21.81 -15.88 7.60
C ALA A 40 21.11 -16.75 8.65
N GLU A 41 21.88 -17.28 9.62
CA GLU A 41 21.32 -18.11 10.68
C GLU A 41 20.50 -17.31 11.69
N ILE A 42 20.94 -16.08 12.02
CA ILE A 42 20.19 -15.18 12.92
C ILE A 42 18.85 -14.79 12.29
N VAL A 43 18.87 -14.35 11.01
CA VAL A 43 17.65 -13.97 10.28
C VAL A 43 16.71 -15.15 10.14
N ARG A 44 17.21 -16.32 9.75
CA ARG A 44 16.40 -17.54 9.61
C ARG A 44 15.71 -17.94 10.91
N ARG A 45 16.41 -17.87 12.04
CA ARG A 45 15.82 -18.17 13.36
C ARG A 45 14.81 -17.12 13.79
N ALA A 46 15.08 -15.84 13.54
CA ALA A 46 14.15 -14.75 13.85
C ALA A 46 12.86 -14.85 13.02
N ASP A 47 12.98 -15.12 11.71
CA ASP A 47 11.84 -15.33 10.82
C ASP A 47 10.99 -16.54 11.25
N ARG A 48 11.62 -17.65 11.67
CA ARG A 48 10.88 -18.79 12.24
C ARG A 48 10.07 -18.41 13.48
N ILE A 49 10.65 -17.62 14.41
CA ILE A 49 9.94 -17.16 15.60
C ILE A 49 8.78 -16.23 15.21
N LEU A 50 8.99 -15.32 14.26
CA LEU A 50 7.94 -14.45 13.74
C LEU A 50 6.76 -15.28 13.20
N GLN A 51 7.03 -16.34 12.46
CA GLN A 51 6.00 -17.20 11.88
C GLN A 51 5.28 -18.02 12.96
N GLU A 52 6.03 -18.71 13.82
CA GLU A 52 5.48 -19.67 14.80
C GLU A 52 4.76 -18.99 15.97
N VAL A 53 5.23 -17.81 16.41
CA VAL A 53 4.72 -17.13 17.61
C VAL A 53 3.78 -15.97 17.27
N PHE A 54 4.08 -15.24 16.18
CA PHE A 54 3.37 -14.01 15.83
C PHE A 54 2.51 -14.12 14.56
N GLY A 55 2.63 -15.21 13.79
CA GLY A 55 1.96 -15.36 12.49
C GLY A 55 2.48 -14.40 11.41
N LEU A 56 3.68 -13.84 11.60
CA LEU A 56 4.30 -12.88 10.69
C LEU A 56 5.45 -13.52 9.92
N GLN A 57 5.64 -13.11 8.67
CA GLN A 57 6.76 -13.56 7.84
C GLN A 57 7.60 -12.38 7.37
N LEU A 58 8.92 -12.53 7.45
CA LEU A 58 9.86 -11.56 6.87
C LEU A 58 10.03 -11.85 5.38
N VAL A 59 9.59 -10.91 4.53
CA VAL A 59 9.63 -11.04 3.07
C VAL A 59 10.51 -9.97 2.45
N GLU A 60 11.41 -10.38 1.57
CA GLU A 60 12.23 -9.46 0.75
C GLU A 60 11.40 -8.95 -0.43
N ILE A 61 11.22 -7.63 -0.51
CA ILE A 61 10.45 -6.96 -1.57
C ILE A 61 11.33 -6.24 -2.59
N ASP A 62 12.62 -6.08 -2.29
CA ASP A 62 13.61 -5.54 -3.23
C ASP A 62 14.95 -6.23 -2.99
N THR A 63 15.32 -7.15 -3.88
CA THR A 63 16.55 -7.93 -3.81
C THR A 63 17.80 -7.12 -4.14
N LYS A 64 17.67 -6.03 -4.91
CA LYS A 64 18.80 -5.16 -5.29
C LYS A 64 19.22 -4.28 -4.12
N ARG A 65 18.24 -3.77 -3.37
CA ARG A 65 18.45 -2.87 -2.22
C ARG A 65 18.38 -3.60 -0.87
N HIS A 66 18.10 -4.90 -0.88
CA HIS A 66 17.88 -5.74 0.31
C HIS A 66 16.90 -5.11 1.30
N ILE A 67 15.69 -4.86 0.80
CA ILE A 67 14.58 -4.29 1.56
C ILE A 67 13.56 -5.39 1.86
N TYR A 68 13.18 -5.45 3.14
CA TYR A 68 12.27 -6.43 3.69
C TYR A 68 11.05 -5.75 4.33
N ILE A 69 9.95 -6.47 4.44
CA ILE A 69 8.76 -6.11 5.22
C ILE A 69 8.30 -7.32 6.03
N LEU A 70 7.49 -7.10 7.07
CA LEU A 70 6.70 -8.17 7.67
C LEU A 70 5.33 -8.23 6.99
N ILE A 71 4.90 -9.43 6.65
CA ILE A 71 3.55 -9.72 6.18
C ILE A 71 2.85 -10.63 7.18
N ASN A 72 1.53 -10.51 7.27
CA ASN A 72 0.72 -11.40 8.10
C ASN A 72 0.28 -12.60 7.27
N ASN A 73 0.66 -13.80 7.71
CA ASN A 73 0.34 -15.06 7.03
C ASN A 73 -0.92 -15.74 7.57
N LEU A 74 -1.58 -15.15 8.57
CA LEU A 74 -2.86 -15.67 9.03
C LEU A 74 -3.90 -15.53 7.90
N PRO A 75 -4.67 -16.59 7.60
CA PRO A 75 -5.64 -16.57 6.52
C PRO A 75 -6.58 -15.38 6.72
N HIS A 76 -6.61 -14.53 5.70
CA HIS A 76 -7.45 -13.35 5.66
C HIS A 76 -8.90 -13.83 5.62
N ALA A 77 -9.60 -13.78 6.76
CA ALA A 77 -11.06 -13.91 6.73
C ALA A 77 -11.58 -12.74 5.89
N GLU A 78 -12.25 -13.05 4.79
CA GLU A 78 -12.77 -12.10 3.81
C GLU A 78 -13.37 -10.86 4.51
N GLY A 79 -12.69 -9.71 4.38
CA GLY A 79 -13.16 -8.43 4.91
C GLY A 79 -13.01 -8.21 6.42
N GLN A 80 -12.23 -9.02 7.17
CA GLN A 80 -12.04 -8.83 8.62
C GLN A 80 -10.79 -8.06 9.06
N HIS A 81 -9.99 -7.50 8.15
CA HIS A 81 -8.92 -6.58 8.57
C HIS A 81 -9.40 -5.13 8.75
N LEU A 82 -10.42 -4.93 9.58
CA LEU A 82 -10.84 -3.60 10.02
C LEU A 82 -10.78 -3.48 11.56
N CYS A 83 -9.71 -3.95 12.19
CA CYS A 83 -9.57 -3.94 13.66
C CYS A 83 -8.63 -2.84 14.20
N ARG A 84 -9.29 -1.84 14.81
CA ARG A 84 -8.94 -0.81 15.83
C ARG A 84 -7.55 -0.11 15.85
N GLY A 85 -7.52 1.19 15.51
CA GLY A 85 -6.42 2.14 15.77
C GLY A 85 -6.36 3.28 14.74
N LYS A 86 -5.56 4.34 14.94
CA LYS A 86 -5.36 5.45 13.97
C LYS A 86 -4.81 4.98 12.60
N GLU A 87 -4.07 3.87 12.60
CA GLU A 87 -3.61 3.20 11.38
C GLU A 87 -4.78 2.64 10.56
N LYS A 88 -5.93 2.35 11.18
CA LYS A 88 -7.10 1.79 10.49
C LYS A 88 -7.75 2.78 9.53
N GLU A 89 -7.81 4.07 9.88
CA GLU A 89 -8.41 5.07 9.01
C GLU A 89 -7.50 5.34 7.79
N GLU A 90 -6.19 5.46 7.99
CA GLU A 90 -5.21 5.61 6.90
C GLU A 90 -5.22 4.40 5.96
N MET A 91 -5.35 3.17 6.49
CA MET A 91 -5.51 1.96 5.68
C MET A 91 -6.80 1.96 4.85
N GLY A 92 -7.90 2.51 5.38
CA GLY A 92 -9.13 2.68 4.63
C GLY A 92 -8.97 3.63 3.43
N LEU A 93 -8.31 4.77 3.64
CA LEU A 93 -7.98 5.70 2.56
C LEU A 93 -7.01 5.07 1.56
N LEU A 94 -6.01 4.32 2.03
CA LEU A 94 -5.08 3.60 1.18
C LEU A 94 -5.81 2.60 0.28
N LEU A 95 -6.71 1.77 0.82
CA LEU A 95 -7.49 0.82 0.02
C LEU A 95 -8.31 1.54 -1.05
N VAL A 96 -8.93 2.67 -0.71
CA VAL A 96 -9.68 3.49 -1.67
C VAL A 96 -8.78 4.02 -2.80
N ILE A 97 -7.55 4.43 -2.49
CA ILE A 97 -6.56 4.87 -3.49
C ILE A 97 -6.09 3.70 -4.36
N LEU A 98 -5.77 2.56 -3.75
CA LEU A 98 -5.36 1.34 -4.47
C LEU A 98 -6.48 0.84 -5.40
N SER A 99 -7.74 0.87 -4.95
CA SER A 99 -8.93 0.65 -5.76
C SER A 99 -8.96 1.59 -6.95
N PHE A 100 -8.84 2.89 -6.72
CA PHE A 100 -8.90 3.86 -7.82
C PHE A 100 -7.80 3.61 -8.86
N ILE A 101 -6.56 3.37 -8.43
CA ILE A 101 -5.43 3.07 -9.32
C ILE A 101 -5.71 1.82 -10.15
N PHE A 102 -6.18 0.74 -9.52
CA PHE A 102 -6.52 -0.50 -10.21
C PHE A 102 -7.62 -0.27 -11.26
N MET A 103 -8.68 0.43 -10.87
CA MET A 103 -9.81 0.74 -11.74
C MET A 103 -9.45 1.66 -12.91
N LYS A 104 -8.35 2.44 -12.79
CA LYS A 104 -7.77 3.25 -13.88
C LYS A 104 -6.71 2.50 -14.73
N GLY A 105 -6.54 1.20 -14.55
CA GLY A 105 -5.58 0.40 -15.33
C GLY A 105 -4.19 0.36 -14.71
N ASN A 106 -4.12 0.23 -13.38
CA ASN A 106 -2.90 0.06 -12.59
C ASN A 106 -1.95 1.27 -12.52
N SER A 107 -2.33 2.42 -13.08
CA SER A 107 -1.56 3.65 -12.94
C SER A 107 -2.44 4.89 -13.09
N VAL A 108 -2.08 5.94 -12.34
CA VAL A 108 -2.70 7.26 -12.44
C VAL A 108 -1.63 8.34 -12.42
N LYS A 109 -1.77 9.38 -13.24
CA LYS A 109 -0.88 10.54 -13.19
C LYS A 109 -1.00 11.27 -11.85
N ASP A 110 0.15 11.72 -11.32
CA ASP A 110 0.23 12.71 -10.24
C ASP A 110 0.01 14.10 -10.82
N SER A 111 -1.20 14.35 -11.34
CA SER A 111 -1.56 15.64 -11.93
C SER A 111 -2.19 16.53 -10.87
N GLU A 112 -1.69 17.76 -10.71
CA GLU A 112 -2.30 18.76 -9.84
C GLU A 112 -3.81 18.87 -10.06
N PHE A 113 -4.55 19.11 -8.97
CA PHE A 113 -6.00 19.23 -9.04
C PHE A 113 -6.38 20.43 -9.91
N SER A 114 -7.01 20.15 -11.06
CA SER A 114 -7.64 21.16 -11.89
C SER A 114 -9.16 21.10 -11.66
N PRO A 115 -9.76 22.09 -10.97
CA PRO A 115 -11.20 22.08 -10.73
C PRO A 115 -11.94 22.18 -12.06
N LYS A 116 -12.62 21.10 -12.44
CA LYS A 116 -13.54 21.10 -13.59
C LYS A 116 -14.92 21.58 -13.15
N PRO A 117 -15.69 22.25 -14.03
CA PRO A 117 -17.00 22.79 -13.68
C PRO A 117 -17.96 21.67 -13.22
N PRO A 118 -18.90 21.95 -12.28
CA PRO A 118 -19.84 20.94 -11.76
C PRO A 118 -20.68 20.24 -12.85
N SER A 119 -20.93 20.94 -13.96
CA SER A 119 -21.62 20.39 -15.13
C SER A 119 -20.89 19.22 -15.80
N LEU A 120 -19.58 19.06 -15.56
CA LEU A 120 -18.79 17.96 -16.08
C LEU A 120 -18.91 16.67 -15.23
N TYR A 121 -19.49 16.76 -14.03
CA TYR A 121 -19.75 15.63 -13.14
C TYR A 121 -21.23 15.60 -12.73
N PRO A 122 -22.16 15.31 -13.67
CA PRO A 122 -23.60 15.35 -13.40
C PRO A 122 -24.11 14.24 -12.45
N HIS A 123 -23.25 13.30 -12.04
CA HIS A 123 -23.61 12.20 -11.16
C HIS A 123 -22.61 12.05 -9.98
N PHE A 124 -23.14 11.70 -8.80
CA PHE A 124 -22.37 11.45 -7.58
C PHE A 124 -21.31 10.32 -7.76
N PRO A 125 -20.19 10.35 -7.02
CA PRO A 125 -18.92 9.67 -7.37
C PRO A 125 -18.87 8.15 -7.14
N PHE A 126 -20.01 7.45 -7.13
CA PHE A 126 -20.02 6.00 -6.90
C PHE A 126 -20.11 5.16 -8.16
N SER A 127 -20.21 5.77 -9.34
CA SER A 127 -20.13 5.04 -10.60
C SER A 127 -18.76 5.28 -11.22
N LEU A 128 -17.82 4.32 -11.05
CA LEU A 128 -16.54 4.24 -11.76
C LEU A 128 -16.79 4.05 -13.27
N THR A 129 -17.32 5.06 -13.93
CA THR A 129 -17.69 5.10 -15.35
C THR A 129 -16.58 5.73 -16.18
N PRO A 130 -16.59 5.62 -17.51
CA PRO A 130 -15.59 6.29 -18.37
C PRO A 130 -15.50 7.82 -18.19
N HIS A 131 -16.48 8.48 -17.57
CA HIS A 131 -16.46 9.91 -17.21
C HIS A 131 -15.85 10.20 -15.82
N PHE A 132 -15.39 9.16 -15.12
CA PHE A 132 -14.75 9.28 -13.81
C PHE A 132 -13.42 10.03 -13.90
N PRO A 133 -13.05 10.85 -12.91
CA PRO A 133 -11.83 11.65 -12.94
C PRO A 133 -10.60 10.86 -13.39
N GLY A 134 -9.79 11.49 -14.24
CA GLY A 134 -8.54 10.91 -14.73
C GLY A 134 -7.40 10.97 -13.73
N ALA A 135 -7.52 11.82 -12.70
CA ALA A 135 -6.50 12.10 -11.72
C ALA A 135 -6.93 11.70 -10.30
N LEU A 136 -5.97 11.23 -9.50
CA LEU A 136 -6.19 10.77 -8.13
C LEU A 136 -6.73 11.90 -7.23
N TRP A 137 -6.18 13.09 -7.38
CA TRP A 137 -6.54 14.23 -6.54
C TRP A 137 -7.95 14.75 -6.82
N GLU A 138 -8.44 14.67 -8.06
CA GLU A 138 -9.85 14.95 -8.40
C GLU A 138 -10.78 13.95 -7.71
N PHE A 139 -10.43 12.66 -7.71
CA PHE A 139 -11.21 11.63 -7.05
C PHE A 139 -11.30 11.83 -5.52
N LEU A 140 -10.17 12.14 -4.86
CA LEU A 140 -10.16 12.41 -3.43
C LEU A 140 -11.02 13.64 -3.06
N HIS A 141 -11.03 14.68 -3.90
CA HIS A 141 -11.92 15.83 -3.72
C HIS A 141 -13.40 15.44 -3.75
N LEU A 142 -13.80 14.52 -4.64
CA LEU A 142 -15.19 14.01 -4.70
C LEU A 142 -15.59 13.26 -3.43
N LEU A 143 -14.63 12.66 -2.73
CA LEU A 143 -14.81 12.04 -1.42
C LEU A 143 -14.74 13.04 -0.25
N ARG A 144 -14.71 14.35 -0.54
CA ARG A 144 -14.52 15.45 0.41
C ARG A 144 -13.19 15.38 1.17
N VAL A 145 -12.20 14.72 0.58
CA VAL A 145 -10.82 14.64 1.08
C VAL A 145 -9.97 15.60 0.26
N TYR A 146 -9.72 16.79 0.82
CA TYR A 146 -9.04 17.89 0.12
C TYR A 146 -7.52 17.81 0.34
N PRO A 147 -6.71 17.56 -0.71
CA PRO A 147 -5.25 17.59 -0.64
C PRO A 147 -4.74 18.97 -0.23
N GLY A 148 -3.69 19.02 0.60
CA GLY A 148 -3.10 20.27 1.08
C GLY A 148 -3.89 20.99 2.18
N LYS A 149 -5.03 20.44 2.63
CA LYS A 149 -5.74 20.89 3.84
C LYS A 149 -5.62 19.83 4.93
N GLN A 150 -5.57 20.29 6.18
CA GLN A 150 -5.63 19.42 7.35
C GLN A 150 -7.02 18.77 7.44
N HIS A 151 -7.07 17.44 7.26
CA HIS A 151 -8.26 16.63 7.47
C HIS A 151 -8.31 16.14 8.91
N SER A 152 -9.46 16.22 9.56
CA SER A 152 -9.63 15.85 10.98
C SER A 152 -9.22 14.40 11.30
N VAL A 153 -9.33 13.51 10.31
CA VAL A 153 -8.97 12.09 10.43
C VAL A 153 -7.60 11.77 9.84
N PHE A 154 -7.24 12.37 8.70
CA PHE A 154 -6.09 11.93 7.89
C PHE A 154 -4.90 12.90 7.94
N GLY A 155 -5.04 14.03 8.65
CA GLY A 155 -4.01 15.06 8.65
C GLY A 155 -3.83 15.69 7.27
N ASP A 156 -2.58 15.92 6.88
CA ASP A 156 -2.23 16.35 5.53
C ASP A 156 -2.26 15.17 4.56
N VAL A 157 -3.34 15.06 3.81
CA VAL A 157 -3.57 13.97 2.86
C VAL A 157 -2.54 13.98 1.73
N ARG A 158 -2.06 15.16 1.32
CA ARG A 158 -1.07 15.22 0.24
C ARG A 158 0.21 14.54 0.70
N LYS A 159 0.70 14.95 1.88
CA LYS A 159 1.87 14.34 2.52
C LYS A 159 1.68 12.85 2.80
N LEU A 160 0.50 12.45 3.27
CA LEU A 160 0.19 11.04 3.53
C LEU A 160 0.34 10.19 2.26
N VAL A 161 -0.19 10.65 1.12
CA VAL A 161 -0.13 9.90 -0.14
C VAL A 161 1.24 9.97 -0.79
N THR A 162 1.86 11.15 -0.89
CA THR A 162 3.12 11.33 -1.65
C THR A 162 4.37 10.96 -0.85
N GLU A 163 4.32 11.04 0.48
CA GLU A 163 5.47 10.73 1.33
C GLU A 163 5.24 9.45 2.13
N GLU A 164 4.17 9.36 2.91
CA GLU A 164 4.01 8.28 3.88
C GLU A 164 3.73 6.93 3.19
N PHE A 165 2.71 6.84 2.33
CA PHE A 165 2.40 5.60 1.61
C PHE A 165 3.51 5.18 0.64
N VAL A 166 4.26 6.14 0.08
CA VAL A 166 5.45 5.86 -0.74
C VAL A 166 6.61 5.34 0.12
N ARG A 167 6.84 5.95 1.29
CA ARG A 167 7.85 5.51 2.26
C ARG A 167 7.56 4.11 2.78
N GLN A 168 6.29 3.83 3.05
CA GLN A 168 5.80 2.52 3.47
C GLN A 168 5.80 1.48 2.35
N LYS A 169 6.01 1.87 1.08
CA LYS A 169 6.01 1.00 -0.12
C LYS A 169 4.64 0.46 -0.52
N TYR A 170 3.56 1.09 -0.07
CA TYR A 170 2.22 0.81 -0.59
C TYR A 170 1.97 1.47 -1.95
N LEU A 171 2.57 2.64 -2.18
CA LEU A 171 2.57 3.32 -3.47
C LEU A 171 3.98 3.41 -4.02
N GLU A 172 4.10 3.36 -5.33
CA GLU A 172 5.32 3.72 -6.05
C GLU A 172 5.05 4.90 -6.97
N THR A 173 6.01 5.82 -7.03
CA THR A 173 5.97 7.00 -7.89
C THR A 173 7.06 6.86 -8.93
N THR A 174 6.68 6.81 -10.20
CA THR A 174 7.61 6.71 -11.32
C THR A 174 7.46 7.91 -12.25
N PRO A 175 8.57 8.41 -12.84
CA PRO A 175 8.49 9.47 -13.83
C PRO A 175 7.81 8.96 -15.11
N ILE A 176 7.07 9.83 -15.78
CA ILE A 176 6.49 9.57 -17.09
C ILE A 176 7.53 9.94 -18.14
N PRO A 177 7.99 9.00 -18.98
CA PRO A 177 8.98 9.29 -20.02
C PRO A 177 8.50 10.39 -20.96
N LEU A 178 9.44 11.22 -21.43
CA LEU A 178 9.21 12.21 -22.49
C LEU A 178 8.18 13.30 -22.13
N THR A 179 8.07 13.65 -20.85
CA THR A 179 7.26 14.79 -20.38
C THR A 179 8.15 15.99 -20.05
N ASP A 180 7.74 17.18 -20.51
CA ASP A 180 8.36 18.46 -20.18
C ASP A 180 7.25 19.45 -19.81
N PRO A 181 7.11 19.84 -18.52
CA PRO A 181 7.97 19.49 -17.38
C PRO A 181 7.86 18.01 -16.95
N PRO A 182 8.79 17.47 -16.12
CA PRO A 182 8.72 16.10 -15.64
C PRO A 182 7.42 15.80 -14.89
N GLU A 183 6.62 14.88 -15.42
CA GLU A 183 5.41 14.37 -14.78
C GLU A 183 5.70 13.03 -14.08
N PHE A 184 4.88 12.71 -13.08
CA PHE A 184 4.96 11.46 -12.33
C PHE A 184 3.63 10.71 -12.37
N LYS A 185 3.67 9.41 -12.09
CA LYS A 185 2.50 8.56 -11.95
C LYS A 185 2.60 7.71 -10.68
N PHE A 186 1.45 7.47 -10.06
CA PHE A 186 1.29 6.51 -8.98
C PHE A 186 0.92 5.14 -9.52
N GLN A 187 1.47 4.12 -8.88
CA GLN A 187 1.16 2.71 -9.09
C GLN A 187 1.15 2.00 -7.72
N TRP A 188 0.64 0.77 -7.69
CA TRP A 188 0.79 -0.08 -6.51
C TRP A 188 2.26 -0.30 -6.22
N GLY A 189 2.65 -0.16 -4.96
CA GLY A 189 3.98 -0.47 -4.49
C GLY A 189 4.08 -1.94 -4.05
N PRO A 190 5.30 -2.46 -3.87
CA PRO A 190 5.52 -3.87 -3.60
C PRO A 190 4.97 -4.35 -2.26
N ARG A 191 4.72 -3.47 -1.27
CA ARG A 191 4.02 -3.84 -0.04
C ARG A 191 2.53 -4.09 -0.32
N ALA A 192 1.90 -3.25 -1.14
CA ALA A 192 0.48 -3.41 -1.48
C ALA A 192 0.25 -4.77 -2.17
N GLU A 193 1.11 -5.15 -3.10
CA GLU A 193 1.05 -6.45 -3.80
C GLU A 193 1.24 -7.66 -2.90
N LYS A 194 1.80 -7.48 -1.69
CA LYS A 194 1.99 -8.55 -0.71
C LYS A 194 0.90 -8.58 0.36
N GLU A 195 0.36 -7.43 0.72
CA GLU A 195 -0.64 -7.32 1.79
C GLU A 195 -2.10 -7.36 1.28
N THR A 196 -2.34 -7.18 -0.02
CA THR A 196 -3.67 -7.29 -0.64
C THR A 196 -3.57 -7.78 -2.08
N SER A 197 -4.67 -8.32 -2.62
CA SER A 197 -4.76 -8.67 -4.04
C SER A 197 -5.68 -7.72 -4.82
N LYS A 198 -5.52 -7.69 -6.15
CA LYS A 198 -6.45 -7.00 -7.06
C LYS A 198 -7.87 -7.54 -6.92
N LYS A 199 -8.01 -8.84 -6.61
CA LYS A 199 -9.28 -9.51 -6.36
C LYS A 199 -9.97 -8.99 -5.09
N ASP A 200 -9.24 -8.87 -3.99
CA ASP A 200 -9.77 -8.30 -2.74
C ASP A 200 -10.25 -6.86 -2.95
N VAL A 201 -9.44 -6.08 -3.66
CA VAL A 201 -9.76 -4.70 -4.02
C VAL A 201 -10.99 -4.62 -4.94
N LEU A 202 -11.10 -5.52 -5.93
CA LEU A 202 -12.27 -5.56 -6.81
C LEU A 202 -13.54 -5.93 -6.03
N ASN A 203 -13.47 -6.94 -5.17
CA ASN A 203 -14.57 -7.35 -4.31
C ASN A 203 -15.02 -6.22 -3.36
N PHE A 204 -14.06 -5.50 -2.79
CA PHE A 204 -14.32 -4.31 -1.99
C PHE A 204 -15.08 -3.25 -2.79
N VAL A 205 -14.64 -2.93 -4.01
CA VAL A 205 -15.30 -1.97 -4.91
C VAL A 205 -16.71 -2.42 -5.30
N ALA A 206 -16.89 -3.71 -5.61
CA ALA A 206 -18.17 -4.28 -5.97
C ALA A 206 -19.17 -4.17 -4.82
N LYS A 207 -18.74 -4.52 -3.60
CA LYS A 207 -19.53 -4.39 -2.37
C LYS A 207 -19.92 -2.94 -2.09
N MET A 208 -19.00 -1.99 -2.24
CA MET A 208 -19.31 -0.56 -2.05
C MET A 208 -20.36 -0.04 -3.05
N GLN A 209 -20.38 -0.56 -4.27
CA GLN A 209 -21.31 -0.13 -5.31
C GLN A 209 -22.58 -0.99 -5.42
N GLY A 210 -22.70 -2.05 -4.62
CA GLY A 210 -23.78 -3.03 -4.77
C GLY A 210 -23.79 -3.70 -6.14
N LYS A 211 -22.61 -3.95 -6.71
CA LYS A 211 -22.43 -4.58 -8.03
C LYS A 211 -21.71 -5.92 -7.92
N ASP A 212 -21.87 -6.73 -8.96
CA ASP A 212 -21.06 -7.93 -9.14
C ASP A 212 -19.64 -7.56 -9.62
N PRO A 213 -18.56 -8.19 -9.09
CA PRO A 213 -17.20 -7.96 -9.56
C PRO A 213 -17.02 -8.11 -11.08
N ALA A 214 -17.75 -9.04 -11.71
CA ALA A 214 -17.72 -9.28 -13.15
C ALA A 214 -18.34 -8.13 -13.97
N PHE A 215 -19.01 -7.17 -13.32
CA PHE A 215 -19.46 -5.92 -13.95
C PHE A 215 -18.29 -5.20 -14.64
N TRP A 216 -17.08 -5.29 -14.07
CA TRP A 216 -15.86 -4.75 -14.65
C TRP A 216 -15.03 -5.85 -15.31
N ALA A 217 -15.47 -6.31 -16.48
CA ALA A 217 -14.91 -7.48 -17.16
C ALA A 217 -13.37 -7.45 -17.32
N SER A 218 -12.78 -6.29 -17.65
CA SER A 218 -11.32 -6.14 -17.81
C SER A 218 -10.60 -6.31 -16.47
N GLN A 219 -11.09 -5.66 -15.43
CA GLN A 219 -10.53 -5.70 -14.08
C GLN A 219 -10.72 -7.09 -13.46
N TYR A 220 -11.88 -7.72 -13.66
CA TYR A 220 -12.16 -9.08 -13.20
C TYR A 220 -11.20 -10.09 -13.82
N SER A 221 -11.03 -10.04 -15.14
CA SER A 221 -10.09 -10.93 -15.85
C SER A 221 -8.65 -10.74 -15.35
N GLU A 222 -8.22 -9.50 -15.13
CA GLU A 222 -6.89 -9.19 -14.62
C GLU A 222 -6.70 -9.64 -13.16
N ALA A 223 -7.73 -9.50 -12.33
CA ALA A 223 -7.71 -9.93 -10.93
C ALA A 223 -7.62 -11.45 -10.79
N GLU A 224 -8.27 -12.21 -11.69
CA GLU A 224 -8.19 -13.68 -11.71
C GLU A 224 -6.87 -14.19 -12.30
N ALA A 225 -6.24 -13.45 -13.22
CA ALA A 225 -4.99 -13.87 -13.86
C ALA A 225 -3.74 -13.75 -12.97
N ASN A 226 -3.80 -12.97 -11.89
CA ASN A 226 -2.66 -12.68 -11.00
C ASN A 226 -2.76 -13.44 -9.65
N GLN A 227 -3.26 -14.67 -9.66
CA GLN A 227 -3.29 -15.56 -8.48
C GLN A 227 -1.90 -16.13 -8.15
#